data_AF-A0A2W6B2X1-F1
#
_entry.id   AF-A0A2W6B2X1-F1
#
_cell.length_a   1.000
_cell.length_b   1.000
_cell.length_c   1.000
_cell.angle_alpha   90.00
_cell.angle_beta   90.00
_cell.angle_gamma   90.00
#
_symmetry.space_group_name_H-M   'P 1'
#
loop_
_entity.id
_entity.type
_entity.pdbx_description
1 polymer ?
#
loop_
_entity_poly.entity_id
_entity_poly.type
_entity_poly.pdbx_seq_one_letter_code
_entity_poly.pdbx_strand_id
1 'polypeptide(L)'
;MTKRASLFSVTPEAGATPAVTHPPVKDEKRPHGRPPSREGKRTFSVYLKPEALKQLRLLSVQTGQSGQELGEEAINLLFEKHRLNRIA
;
A
#
# COMPACT_ATOMS: atom_id res chain seq x y z
N MET A 1 3.82 -49.49 4.44
CA MET A 1 4.41 -48.24 3.92
C MET A 1 3.51 -47.69 2.83
N THR A 2 2.61 -46.77 3.16
CA THR A 2 1.70 -46.12 2.19
C THR A 2 2.41 -44.92 1.57
N LYS A 3 2.80 -45.04 0.30
CA LYS A 3 3.42 -43.97 -0.48
C LYS A 3 2.34 -42.91 -0.80
N ARG A 4 2.51 -41.69 -0.30
CA ARG A 4 1.72 -40.52 -0.71
C ARG A 4 2.05 -40.19 -2.17
N ALA A 5 1.06 -40.17 -3.05
CA ALA A 5 1.21 -39.70 -4.42
C ALA A 5 1.48 -38.18 -4.42
N SER A 6 2.52 -37.76 -5.13
CA SER A 6 2.88 -36.36 -5.33
C SER A 6 1.86 -35.66 -6.22
N LEU A 7 1.42 -34.46 -5.81
CA LEU A 7 0.46 -33.61 -6.54
C LEU A 7 1.09 -32.82 -7.71
N PHE A 8 2.38 -33.02 -7.98
CA PHE A 8 3.14 -32.23 -8.97
C PHE A 8 3.64 -33.03 -10.18
N SER A 9 2.91 -34.06 -10.60
CA SER A 9 3.16 -34.67 -11.91
C SER A 9 2.19 -34.11 -12.94
N VAL A 10 2.54 -32.97 -13.53
CA VAL A 10 1.94 -32.53 -14.79
C VAL A 10 2.79 -33.09 -15.93
N THR A 11 2.23 -34.06 -16.65
CA THR A 11 2.65 -34.45 -18.00
C THR A 11 2.14 -33.38 -18.97
N PRO A 12 2.96 -32.81 -19.87
CA PRO A 12 2.44 -31.94 -20.90
C PRO A 12 1.97 -32.82 -22.06
N GLU A 13 0.67 -33.10 -22.12
CA GLU A 13 0.05 -33.56 -23.35
C GLU A 13 -0.84 -32.45 -23.91
N ALA A 14 -0.55 -32.07 -25.14
CA ALA A 14 -1.27 -31.07 -25.90
C ALA A 14 -2.69 -31.57 -26.20
N GLY A 15 -3.70 -30.86 -25.68
CA GLY A 15 -5.10 -31.13 -25.99
C GLY A 15 -5.99 -30.01 -25.46
N ALA A 16 -6.48 -29.18 -26.39
CA ALA A 16 -7.63 -28.29 -26.30
C ALA A 16 -8.04 -27.79 -24.90
N THR A 17 -7.69 -26.54 -24.58
CA THR A 17 -8.29 -25.80 -23.46
C THR A 17 -9.78 -25.55 -23.72
N PRO A 18 -10.71 -26.03 -22.88
CA PRO A 18 -12.05 -25.48 -22.86
C PRO A 18 -11.95 -24.08 -22.27
N ALA A 19 -12.45 -23.08 -23.00
CA ALA A 19 -12.59 -21.72 -22.50
C ALA A 19 -13.54 -21.74 -21.29
N VAL A 20 -12.98 -21.64 -20.09
CA VAL A 20 -13.77 -21.38 -18.88
C VAL A 20 -14.23 -19.94 -18.97
N THR A 21 -15.46 -19.73 -19.39
CA THR A 21 -16.15 -18.44 -19.25
C THR A 21 -16.26 -18.14 -17.76
N HIS A 22 -15.35 -17.32 -17.24
CA HIS A 22 -15.54 -16.72 -15.93
C HIS A 22 -16.82 -15.88 -16.00
N PRO A 23 -17.77 -16.02 -15.06
CA PRO A 23 -18.89 -15.09 -15.01
C PRO A 23 -18.33 -13.67 -14.89
N PRO A 24 -18.90 -12.68 -15.59
CA PRO A 24 -18.47 -11.30 -15.42
C PRO A 24 -18.64 -10.96 -13.94
N VAL A 25 -17.52 -10.74 -13.25
CA VAL A 25 -17.52 -10.15 -11.93
C VAL A 25 -18.25 -8.83 -12.11
N LYS A 26 -19.48 -8.74 -11.59
CA LYS A 26 -20.21 -7.47 -11.57
C LYS A 26 -19.25 -6.47 -10.95
N ASP A 27 -18.89 -5.44 -11.71
CA ASP A 27 -18.28 -4.24 -11.18
C ASP A 27 -19.29 -3.65 -10.19
N GLU A 28 -19.29 -4.15 -8.97
CA GLU A 28 -19.86 -3.44 -7.85
C GLU A 28 -19.15 -2.10 -7.84
N LYS A 29 -19.89 -1.10 -8.28
CA LYS A 29 -19.50 0.30 -8.38
C LYS A 29 -18.88 0.69 -7.05
N ARG A 30 -17.55 0.53 -6.94
CA ARG A 30 -16.80 0.89 -5.74
C ARG A 30 -17.19 2.33 -5.49
N PRO A 31 -17.65 2.69 -4.29
CA PRO A 31 -18.07 4.05 -4.02
C PRO A 31 -16.91 4.95 -4.45
N HIS A 32 -17.14 5.80 -5.46
CA HIS A 32 -16.16 6.78 -5.93
C HIS A 32 -15.90 7.88 -4.89
N GLY A 33 -16.38 7.68 -3.66
CA GLY A 33 -16.15 8.52 -2.50
C GLY A 33 -14.70 8.39 -2.05
N ARG A 34 -14.11 9.56 -1.80
CA ARG A 34 -12.83 9.65 -1.12
C ARG A 34 -12.94 8.95 0.24
N PRO A 35 -11.98 8.11 0.65
CA PRO A 35 -12.00 7.47 1.96
C PRO A 35 -12.16 8.50 3.08
N PRO A 36 -12.86 8.18 4.18
CA PRO A 36 -13.11 9.12 5.28
C PRO A 36 -11.80 9.67 5.87
N SER A 37 -10.72 8.86 5.87
CA SER A 37 -9.39 9.29 6.30
C SER A 37 -8.77 10.43 5.47
N ARG A 38 -9.32 10.70 4.27
CA ARG A 38 -8.85 11.72 3.32
C ARG A 38 -9.81 12.90 3.17
N GLU A 39 -10.94 12.91 3.87
CA GLU A 39 -11.86 14.05 3.88
C GLU A 39 -11.16 15.27 4.49
N GLY A 40 -11.30 16.44 3.86
CA GLY A 40 -10.61 17.67 4.26
C GLY A 40 -9.09 17.72 4.02
N LYS A 41 -8.43 16.58 3.79
CA LYS A 41 -6.96 16.51 3.62
C LYS A 41 -6.51 16.68 2.16
N ARG A 42 -5.38 17.36 1.93
CA ARG A 42 -4.74 17.47 0.61
C ARG A 42 -3.44 16.68 0.58
N THR A 43 -3.07 16.18 -0.60
CA THR A 43 -1.84 15.39 -0.79
C THR A 43 -0.68 16.33 -1.12
N PHE A 44 0.40 16.22 -0.37
CA PHE A 44 1.70 16.80 -0.68
C PHE A 44 2.67 15.68 -1.02
N SER A 45 3.38 15.77 -2.15
CA SER A 45 4.28 14.73 -2.62
C SER A 45 5.65 15.31 -2.94
N VAL A 46 6.69 14.65 -2.43
CA VAL A 46 8.09 15.07 -2.59
C VAL A 46 8.91 13.85 -2.98
N TYR A 47 9.83 14.04 -3.92
CA TYR A 47 10.79 13.00 -4.29
C TYR A 47 11.95 12.99 -3.31
N LEU A 48 12.20 11.85 -2.68
CA LEU A 48 13.30 11.63 -1.75
C LEU A 48 14.30 10.63 -2.34
N LYS A 49 15.55 10.70 -1.88
CA LYS A 49 16.52 9.65 -2.16
C LYS A 49 16.01 8.29 -1.63
N PRO A 50 16.31 7.16 -2.29
CA PRO A 50 15.86 5.84 -1.85
C PRO A 50 16.27 5.50 -0.41
N GLU A 51 17.47 5.95 0.00
CA GLU A 51 18.00 5.74 1.36
C GLU A 51 17.17 6.46 2.42
N ALA A 52 16.80 7.72 2.17
CA ALA A 52 15.95 8.49 3.07
C ALA A 52 14.57 7.84 3.24
N LEU A 53 14.00 7.29 2.16
CA LEU A 53 12.74 6.55 2.24
C LEU A 53 12.85 5.28 3.09
N LYS A 54 13.98 4.55 3.00
CA LYS A 54 14.24 3.38 3.85
C LYS A 54 14.35 3.77 5.32
N GLN A 55 15.07 4.84 5.62
CA GLN A 55 15.22 5.35 6.98
C GLN A 55 13.88 5.80 7.58
N LEU A 56 13.05 6.51 6.80
CA LEU A 56 11.72 6.93 7.25
C LEU A 56 10.82 5.73 7.56
N ARG A 57 10.88 4.68 6.72
CA ARG A 57 10.14 3.43 6.97
C ARG A 57 10.65 2.71 8.21
N LEU A 58 11.96 2.66 8.42
CA LEU A 58 12.53 2.08 9.63
C LEU A 58 12.05 2.84 10.88
N LEU A 59 12.05 4.17 10.82
CA LEU A 59 11.55 5.02 11.91
C LEU A 59 10.08 4.71 12.23
N SER A 60 9.21 4.59 11.21
CA SER A 60 7.80 4.21 11.43
C SER A 60 7.65 2.86 12.12
N VAL A 61 8.51 1.89 11.82
CA VAL A 61 8.48 0.57 12.46
C VAL A 61 8.96 0.66 13.91
N GLN A 62 9.97 1.49 14.18
CA GLN A 62 10.53 1.66 15.53
C GLN A 62 9.58 2.41 16.46
N THR A 63 8.91 3.46 15.98
CA THR A 63 8.00 4.28 16.80
C THR A 63 6.57 3.79 16.80
N GLY A 64 6.22 2.86 15.90
CA GLY A 64 4.84 2.42 15.68
C GLY A 64 3.94 3.49 15.06
N GLN A 65 4.50 4.62 14.64
CA GLN A 65 3.75 5.71 14.02
C GLN A 65 3.53 5.46 12.54
N SER A 66 2.42 5.97 12.02
CA SER A 66 2.17 5.94 10.58
C SER A 66 3.09 6.93 9.85
N GLY A 67 3.37 6.66 8.57
CA GLY A 67 4.10 7.63 7.73
C GLY A 67 3.39 8.99 7.60
N GLN A 68 2.07 9.02 7.81
CA GLN A 68 1.31 10.27 7.86
C GLN A 68 1.62 11.06 9.13
N GLU A 69 1.62 10.43 10.31
CA GLU A 69 1.94 11.07 11.59
C GLU A 69 3.37 11.64 11.59
N LEU A 70 4.34 10.84 11.12
CA LEU A 70 5.72 11.30 10.96
C LEU A 70 5.83 12.46 9.96
N GLY A 71 5.01 12.47 8.91
CA GLY A 71 4.94 13.57 7.95
C GLY A 71 4.36 14.84 8.56
N GLU A 72 3.28 14.73 9.32
CA GLU A 72 2.66 15.86 10.04
C GLU A 72 3.63 16.45 11.07
N GLU A 73 4.35 15.59 11.81
CA GLU A 73 5.41 16.01 12.74
C GLU A 73 6.55 16.74 12.03
N ALA A 74 7.06 16.19 10.93
CA ALA A 74 8.13 16.83 10.15
C ALA A 74 7.73 18.22 9.61
N ILE A 75 6.47 18.37 9.16
CA ILE A 75 5.95 19.66 8.70
C ILE A 75 5.83 20.64 9.87
N ASN A 76 5.34 20.20 11.02
CA ASN A 76 5.27 21.02 12.22
C ASN A 76 6.65 21.54 12.67
N LEU A 77 7.65 20.66 12.67
CA LEU A 77 9.04 21.04 12.98
C LEU A 77 9.60 22.05 11.97
N LEU A 78 9.23 21.91 10.69
CA LEU A 78 9.61 22.87 9.65
C LEU A 78 8.96 24.23 9.91
N PHE A 79 7.67 24.28 10.26
CA PHE A 79 6.97 25.54 10.54
C PHE A 79 7.52 26.22 11.78
N GLU A 80 7.78 25.46 12.84
CA GLU A 80 8.43 25.96 14.06
C GLU A 80 9.80 26.56 13.78
N LYS A 81 10.62 25.89 12.96
CA LYS A 81 11.93 26.42 12.51
C LYS A 81 11.80 27.76 11.79
N HIS A 82 10.69 27.98 11.08
CA HIS A 82 10.39 29.23 10.39
C HIS A 82 9.58 30.23 11.24
N ARG A 83 9.37 29.96 12.54
CA ARG A 83 8.55 30.77 13.46
C ARG A 83 7.10 30.98 12.97
N LEU A 84 6.58 30.00 12.25
CA LEU A 84 5.18 29.93 11.82
C LEU A 84 4.38 29.09 12.82
N ASN A 85 3.07 29.33 12.87
CA ASN A 85 2.16 28.52 13.67
C ASN A 85 2.12 27.09 13.12
N ARG A 86 2.14 26.10 14.00
CA ARG A 86 2.02 24.67 13.66
C ARG A 86 0.68 24.39 12.99
N ILE A 87 0.62 23.33 12.17
CA ILE A 87 -0.60 22.92 11.44
C ILE A 87 -1.61 22.20 12.35
N ALA A 88 -1.19 21.82 13.55
CA ALA A 88 -2.00 21.18 14.60
C ALA A 88 -1.57 21.67 15.98
#